data_AF-A0A9Q1ECC6-F1
#
_entry.id   AF-A0A9Q1ECC6-F1
#
_cell.length_a   1.000
_cell.length_b   1.000
_cell.length_c   1.000
_cell.angle_alpha   90.00
_cell.angle_beta   90.00
_cell.angle_gamma   90.00
#
_symmetry.space_group_name_H-M   'P 1'
#
loop_
_entity.id
_entity.type
_entity.pdbx_description
1 polymer ?
#
loop_
_entity_poly.entity_id
_entity_poly.type
_entity_poly.pdbx_seq_one_letter_code
_entity_poly.pdbx_strand_id
1 'polypeptide(L)'
;MVCLGTSTGSHIVILAGFTLLRLLLLANSRIKNHFRLKQQTRIYPARRLRTYPGDVKMFGYIWQHLFTSFLRFLFKWFLRHFTGKCELQRICSGYKQGAARTSRAEHSLESSKSKVLRAAVSVQEEHVEECAIAIMKEKKVTSQKDPVFKMSLQVCLSQICGYKGLYACVEDMRKQPFDCENNDHENRLLRLWDLLMPSVKLDSRLTKQWGDIGFQGDDPKTDFRGMGMLGLTNLVFFSEKYTDVARQVLSHSVHPKLGYSYAIVGINLTEMAYSLLRSGALKPHFYNTVSQSPKLEHFHQLYCYFAYEFDKFWIEAKPESIMEFNRYREMFHEKMKGLLEDPDVSLCLTLDSKQ
;
A
#
# COMPACT_ATOMS: atom_id res chain seq x y z
N MET A 1 59.12 -24.37 7.49
CA MET A 1 58.52 -23.40 6.56
C MET A 1 57.04 -23.73 6.39
N VAL A 2 56.16 -23.17 7.23
CA VAL A 2 54.77 -22.78 6.89
C VAL A 2 54.41 -21.65 7.86
N CYS A 3 54.02 -20.51 7.29
CA CYS A 3 53.85 -19.23 7.95
C CYS A 3 52.67 -19.18 8.92
N LEU A 4 52.93 -18.71 10.15
CA LEU A 4 51.96 -18.03 11.00
C LEU A 4 51.75 -16.62 10.42
N GLY A 5 50.54 -16.31 9.95
CA GLY A 5 50.22 -14.96 9.50
C GLY A 5 48.74 -14.78 9.20
N THR A 6 48.20 -13.61 9.57
CA THR A 6 46.86 -13.08 9.25
C THR A 6 45.68 -13.40 10.20
N SER A 7 45.78 -12.98 11.46
CA SER A 7 44.59 -12.76 12.31
C SER A 7 44.48 -11.31 12.81
N THR A 8 45.58 -10.56 12.86
CA THR A 8 45.64 -9.21 13.44
C THR A 8 45.05 -8.12 12.54
N GLY A 9 45.09 -8.26 11.22
CA GLY A 9 44.60 -7.24 10.27
C GLY A 9 43.07 -7.06 10.32
N SER A 10 42.32 -8.15 10.47
CA SER A 10 40.85 -8.12 10.50
C SER A 10 40.32 -7.46 11.77
N HIS A 11 40.95 -7.73 12.93
CA HIS A 11 40.57 -7.11 14.20
C HIS A 11 40.82 -5.58 14.22
N ILE A 12 41.93 -5.11 13.62
CA ILE A 12 42.25 -3.68 13.54
C ILE A 12 41.25 -2.95 12.64
N VAL A 13 40.85 -3.54 11.51
CA VAL A 13 39.83 -2.96 10.62
C VAL A 13 38.45 -2.91 11.29
N ILE A 14 38.11 -3.92 12.10
CA ILE A 14 36.85 -3.98 12.85
C ILE A 14 36.81 -2.91 13.96
N LEU A 15 37.87 -2.79 14.77
CA LEU A 15 37.99 -1.76 15.81
C LEU A 15 38.00 -0.36 15.20
N ALA A 16 38.69 -0.16 14.08
CA ALA A 16 38.66 1.10 13.34
C ALA A 16 37.23 1.41 12.83
N GLY A 17 36.48 0.41 12.37
CA GLY A 17 35.09 0.55 11.93
C GLY A 17 34.13 0.96 13.05
N PHE A 18 34.22 0.35 14.23
CA PHE A 18 33.43 0.75 15.40
C PHE A 18 33.78 2.15 15.89
N THR A 19 35.07 2.48 15.92
CA THR A 19 35.56 3.79 16.35
C THR A 19 35.13 4.87 15.36
N LEU A 20 35.22 4.59 14.05
CA LEU A 20 34.76 5.48 12.98
C LEU A 20 33.25 5.67 13.03
N LEU A 21 32.45 4.60 13.20
CA LEU A 21 30.99 4.72 13.32
C LEU A 21 30.59 5.52 14.56
N ARG A 22 31.25 5.31 15.69
CA ARG A 22 31.01 6.07 16.93
C ARG A 22 31.41 7.54 16.78
N LEU A 23 32.56 7.83 16.17
CA LEU A 23 33.00 9.19 15.87
C LEU A 23 32.06 9.91 14.88
N LEU A 24 31.55 9.19 13.87
CA LEU A 24 30.62 9.73 12.88
C LEU A 24 29.23 10.02 13.47
N LEU A 25 28.74 9.16 14.38
CA LEU A 25 27.50 9.41 15.13
C LEU A 25 27.66 10.61 16.09
N LEU A 26 28.80 10.72 16.77
CA LEU A 26 29.12 11.85 17.64
C LEU A 26 29.27 13.16 16.86
N ALA A 27 29.92 13.13 15.70
CA ALA A 27 30.06 14.27 14.80
C ALA A 27 28.71 14.76 14.28
N ASN A 28 27.81 13.84 13.89
CA ASN A 28 26.46 14.19 13.46
C ASN A 28 25.63 14.81 14.61
N SER A 29 25.79 14.31 15.84
CA SER A 29 25.14 14.92 17.03
C SER A 29 25.69 16.31 17.33
N ARG A 30 27.01 16.53 17.20
CA ARG A 30 27.67 17.83 17.38
C ARG A 30 27.27 18.82 16.29
N ILE A 31 27.13 18.38 15.04
CA ILE A 31 26.64 19.20 13.93
C ILE A 31 25.19 19.64 14.20
N LYS A 32 24.29 18.71 14.58
CA LYS A 32 22.92 19.05 14.99
C LYS A 32 22.90 20.07 16.14
N ASN A 33 23.75 19.90 17.15
CA ASN A 33 23.84 20.83 18.28
C ASN A 33 24.43 22.19 17.90
N HIS A 34 25.42 22.22 16.99
CA HIS A 34 26.02 23.47 16.50
C HIS A 34 25.02 24.29 15.66
N PHE A 35 24.17 23.63 14.88
CA PHE A 35 23.07 24.29 14.15
C PHE A 35 21.95 24.78 15.07
N ARG A 36 21.67 24.06 16.18
CA ARG A 36 20.72 24.49 17.21
C ARG A 36 21.20 25.72 17.97
N LEU A 37 22.50 25.78 18.30
CA LEU A 37 23.11 26.93 18.98
C LEU A 37 23.20 28.17 18.09
N LYS A 38 23.41 28.02 16.77
CA LYS A 38 23.40 29.16 15.82
C LYS A 38 22.02 29.79 15.59
N GLN A 39 20.93 29.10 15.93
CA GLN A 39 19.59 29.69 15.92
C GLN A 39 19.30 30.54 17.17
N GLN A 40 20.09 30.41 18.24
CA GLN A 40 19.83 31.03 19.53
C GLN A 40 20.63 32.33 19.77
N THR A 41 21.63 32.63 18.93
CA THR A 41 22.42 33.87 19.02
C THR A 41 22.19 34.75 17.79
N ARG A 42 21.11 35.55 17.81
CA ARG A 42 20.97 36.68 16.88
C ARG A 42 20.12 37.79 17.50
N ILE A 43 20.72 38.52 18.44
CA ILE A 43 20.28 39.86 18.84
C ILE A 43 21.40 40.83 18.43
N TYR A 44 21.02 41.87 17.68
CA TYR A 44 21.76 43.02 17.11
C TYR A 44 22.33 42.93 15.66
N PRO A 45 22.24 44.04 14.88
CA PRO A 45 22.37 44.02 13.43
C PRO A 45 23.73 44.56 12.94
N ALA A 46 24.36 43.88 11.97
CA ALA A 46 25.41 44.49 11.17
C ALA A 46 25.53 43.86 9.77
N ARG A 47 25.47 44.75 8.76
CA ARG A 47 25.85 44.67 7.34
C ARG A 47 25.56 43.38 6.55
N ARG A 48 24.62 43.53 5.59
CA ARG A 48 24.30 42.58 4.51
C ARG A 48 25.53 42.32 3.62
N LEU A 49 26.15 41.16 3.81
CA LEU A 49 26.65 40.37 2.67
C LEU A 49 25.49 39.49 2.20
N ARG A 50 25.09 39.63 0.93
CA ARG A 50 24.11 38.75 0.29
C ARG A 50 24.71 37.35 0.22
N THR A 51 24.32 36.47 1.13
CA THR A 51 24.35 35.03 0.92
C THR A 51 22.90 34.56 0.86
N TYR A 52 22.54 33.91 -0.24
CA TYR A 52 21.18 33.41 -0.46
C TYR A 52 20.86 32.31 0.57
N PRO A 53 19.77 32.43 1.36
CA PRO A 53 19.45 31.46 2.42
C PRO A 53 19.02 30.07 1.91
N GLY A 54 18.85 29.90 0.59
CA GLY A 54 18.57 28.62 -0.05
C GLY A 54 19.77 27.69 -0.14
N ASP A 55 20.97 28.23 -0.40
CA ASP A 55 22.15 27.41 -0.68
C ASP A 55 22.61 26.62 0.55
N VAL A 56 22.62 27.23 1.73
CA VAL A 56 23.08 26.58 2.97
C VAL A 56 22.15 25.42 3.38
N LYS A 57 20.83 25.55 3.17
CA LYS A 57 19.88 24.46 3.42
C LYS A 57 20.07 23.35 2.39
N MET A 58 20.23 23.69 1.12
CA MET A 58 20.46 22.73 0.04
C MET A 58 21.76 21.94 0.25
N PHE A 59 22.86 22.60 0.63
CA PHE A 59 24.11 21.96 1.02
C PHE A 59 23.94 21.03 2.24
N GLY A 60 23.13 21.42 3.22
CA GLY A 60 22.78 20.57 4.36
C GLY A 60 22.07 19.29 3.94
N TYR A 61 21.10 19.37 3.04
CA TYR A 61 20.40 18.20 2.49
C TYR A 61 21.33 17.31 1.65
N ILE A 62 22.16 17.89 0.79
CA ILE A 62 23.13 17.16 -0.02
C ILE A 62 24.13 16.45 0.89
N TRP A 63 24.67 17.13 1.90
CA TRP A 63 25.60 16.55 2.85
C TRP A 63 24.96 15.42 3.66
N GLN A 64 23.73 15.62 4.14
CA GLN A 64 22.98 14.59 4.86
C GLN A 64 22.71 13.38 3.96
N HIS A 65 22.36 13.59 2.68
CA HIS A 65 22.14 12.52 1.71
C HIS A 65 23.43 11.75 1.38
N LEU A 66 24.54 12.45 1.17
CA LEU A 66 25.85 11.85 0.92
C LEU A 66 26.32 11.05 2.15
N PHE A 67 26.18 11.62 3.34
CA PHE A 67 26.58 11.01 4.60
C PHE A 67 25.76 9.75 4.91
N THR A 68 24.44 9.83 4.77
CA THR A 68 23.54 8.67 4.94
C THR A 68 23.77 7.59 3.89
N SER A 69 24.05 7.97 2.65
CA SER A 69 24.39 7.03 1.57
C SER A 69 25.72 6.32 1.81
N PHE A 70 26.74 7.06 2.24
CA PHE A 70 28.06 6.53 2.58
C PHE A 70 28.02 5.62 3.80
N LEU A 71 27.36 6.04 4.88
CA LEU A 71 27.13 5.22 6.07
C LEU A 71 26.34 3.95 5.75
N ARG A 72 25.29 4.06 4.92
CA ARG A 72 24.52 2.89 4.47
C ARG A 72 25.39 1.93 3.66
N PHE A 73 26.26 2.44 2.80
CA PHE A 73 27.21 1.62 2.06
C PHE A 73 28.19 0.90 2.99
N LEU A 74 28.83 1.63 3.91
CA LEU A 74 29.76 1.05 4.89
C LEU A 74 29.07 0.00 5.76
N PHE A 75 27.86 0.29 6.24
CA PHE A 75 27.09 -0.64 7.06
C PHE A 75 26.68 -1.89 6.28
N LYS A 76 26.25 -1.75 5.02
CA LYS A 76 25.95 -2.91 4.14
C LYS A 76 27.19 -3.77 3.90
N TRP A 77 28.33 -3.13 3.65
CA TRP A 77 29.62 -3.81 3.45
C TRP A 77 30.05 -4.55 4.71
N PHE A 78 30.01 -3.86 5.86
CA PHE A 78 30.32 -4.42 7.17
C PHE A 78 29.45 -5.63 7.48
N LEU A 79 28.13 -5.51 7.34
CA LEU A 79 27.22 -6.63 7.58
C LEU A 79 27.47 -7.80 6.63
N ARG A 80 27.83 -7.53 5.36
CA ARG A 80 28.18 -8.61 4.43
C ARG A 80 29.43 -9.36 4.88
N HIS A 81 30.43 -8.64 5.39
CA HIS A 81 31.66 -9.24 5.89
C HIS A 81 31.41 -10.06 7.16
N PHE A 82 30.57 -9.56 8.08
CA PHE A 82 30.26 -10.24 9.33
C PHE A 82 29.30 -11.42 9.19
N THR A 83 28.25 -11.29 8.39
CA THR A 83 27.21 -12.34 8.29
C THR A 83 27.42 -13.28 7.11
N GLY A 84 28.30 -12.96 6.17
CA GLY A 84 28.45 -13.66 4.89
C GLY A 84 27.24 -13.53 3.95
N LYS A 85 26.15 -12.87 4.37
CA LYS A 85 24.89 -12.76 3.64
C LYS A 85 24.76 -11.40 2.95
N CYS A 86 24.14 -11.36 1.78
CA CYS A 86 23.74 -10.09 1.16
C CYS A 86 22.51 -9.47 1.86
N GLU A 87 22.18 -8.21 1.52
CA GLU A 87 21.03 -7.50 2.12
C GLU A 87 19.70 -8.24 1.92
N LEU A 88 19.42 -8.72 0.71
CA LEU A 88 18.20 -9.47 0.42
C LEU A 88 18.13 -10.79 1.22
N GLN A 89 19.23 -11.51 1.37
CA GLN A 89 19.29 -12.70 2.22
C GLN A 89 19.00 -12.37 3.69
N ARG A 90 19.52 -11.26 4.21
CA ARG A 90 19.24 -10.80 5.57
C ARG A 90 17.78 -10.39 5.74
N ILE A 91 17.17 -9.76 4.73
CA ILE A 91 15.74 -9.42 4.76
C ILE A 91 14.88 -10.69 4.76
N CYS A 92 15.14 -11.61 3.83
CA CYS A 92 14.36 -12.84 3.69
C CYS A 92 14.45 -13.75 4.92
N SER A 93 15.63 -13.84 5.56
CA SER A 93 15.81 -14.67 6.76
C SER A 93 15.49 -13.95 8.08
N GLY A 94 15.56 -12.62 8.11
CA GLY A 94 15.40 -11.82 9.34
C GLY A 94 13.99 -11.32 9.61
N TYR A 95 13.08 -11.39 8.64
CA TYR A 95 11.69 -10.95 8.78
C TYR A 95 10.76 -12.10 8.44
N LYS A 96 9.61 -12.20 9.13
CA LYS A 96 8.52 -13.12 8.75
C LYS A 96 7.96 -12.73 7.38
N GLN A 97 7.29 -13.66 6.70
CA GLN A 97 6.57 -13.35 5.46
C GLN A 97 5.47 -12.31 5.75
N GLY A 98 5.35 -11.30 4.90
CA GLY A 98 4.45 -10.17 5.11
C GLY A 98 5.03 -8.86 4.58
N ALA A 99 4.33 -7.77 4.86
CA ALA A 99 4.67 -6.41 4.44
C ALA A 99 6.09 -5.99 4.81
N ALA A 100 6.48 -6.22 6.06
CA ALA A 100 7.81 -5.83 6.53
C ALA A 100 8.95 -6.45 5.70
N ARG A 101 8.81 -7.71 5.29
CA ARG A 101 9.80 -8.38 4.44
C ARG A 101 9.74 -7.83 3.01
N THR A 102 8.55 -7.77 2.43
CA THR A 102 8.35 -7.45 1.01
C THR A 102 8.64 -5.99 0.71
N SER A 103 8.17 -5.04 1.53
CA SER A 103 8.49 -3.61 1.35
C SER A 103 10.00 -3.34 1.47
N ARG A 104 10.70 -4.06 2.35
CA ARG A 104 12.17 -3.95 2.48
C ARG A 104 12.89 -4.57 1.29
N ALA A 105 12.40 -5.71 0.79
CA ALA A 105 12.93 -6.35 -0.40
C ALA A 105 12.75 -5.44 -1.63
N GLU A 106 11.55 -4.90 -1.82
CA GLU A 106 11.20 -3.92 -2.87
C GLU A 106 12.15 -2.71 -2.82
N HIS A 107 12.25 -2.05 -1.67
CA HIS A 107 13.17 -0.92 -1.47
C HIS A 107 14.63 -1.31 -1.75
N SER A 108 15.07 -2.51 -1.35
CA SER A 108 16.42 -3.00 -1.61
C SER A 108 16.69 -3.26 -3.09
N LEU A 109 15.67 -3.68 -3.84
CA LEU A 109 15.76 -3.90 -5.29
C LEU A 109 15.82 -2.57 -6.04
N GLU A 110 14.91 -1.64 -5.73
CA GLU A 110 14.84 -0.29 -6.33
C GLU A 110 16.12 0.52 -6.12
N SER A 111 16.65 0.49 -4.89
CA SER A 111 17.87 1.24 -4.53
C SER A 111 19.17 0.53 -4.92
N SER A 112 19.10 -0.59 -5.64
CA SER A 112 20.28 -1.36 -6.04
C SER A 112 21.08 -0.65 -7.15
N LYS A 113 22.41 -0.75 -7.10
CA LYS A 113 23.28 -0.31 -8.20
C LYS A 113 23.20 -1.23 -9.43
N SER A 114 22.84 -2.50 -9.23
CA SER A 114 22.70 -3.48 -10.31
C SER A 114 21.43 -3.25 -11.13
N LYS A 115 21.55 -3.17 -12.46
CA LYS A 115 20.42 -3.04 -13.37
C LYS A 115 19.47 -4.24 -13.28
N VAL A 116 20.01 -5.45 -13.12
CA VAL A 116 19.24 -6.70 -12.98
C VAL A 116 18.29 -6.61 -11.79
N LEU A 117 18.78 -6.15 -10.64
CA LEU A 117 17.95 -6.02 -9.44
C LEU A 117 16.89 -4.91 -9.56
N ARG A 118 17.22 -3.78 -10.18
CA ARG A 118 16.22 -2.71 -10.37
C ARG A 118 15.11 -3.15 -11.32
N ALA A 119 15.45 -3.90 -12.38
CA ALA A 119 14.48 -4.44 -13.32
C ALA A 119 13.52 -5.45 -12.65
N ALA A 120 13.96 -6.15 -11.61
CA ALA A 120 13.16 -7.15 -10.91
C ALA A 120 11.86 -6.61 -10.29
N VAL A 121 11.82 -5.32 -9.93
CA VAL A 121 10.62 -4.70 -9.36
C VAL A 121 9.50 -4.60 -10.41
N SER A 122 9.82 -4.69 -11.70
CA SER A 122 8.88 -4.66 -12.82
C SER A 122 8.80 -6.01 -13.55
N VAL A 123 9.17 -7.10 -12.88
CA VAL A 123 9.05 -8.46 -13.41
C VAL A 123 7.57 -8.80 -13.65
N GLN A 124 7.29 -9.58 -14.69
CA GLN A 124 5.97 -10.18 -14.91
C GLN A 124 5.84 -11.48 -14.11
N GLU A 125 4.62 -11.87 -13.78
CA GLU A 125 4.34 -12.99 -12.86
C GLU A 125 4.94 -14.31 -13.34
N GLU A 126 4.84 -14.59 -14.64
CA GLU A 126 5.38 -15.77 -15.33
C GLU A 126 6.92 -15.86 -15.27
N HIS A 127 7.62 -14.74 -15.07
CA HIS A 127 9.08 -14.67 -15.08
C HIS A 127 9.67 -14.52 -13.67
N VAL A 128 8.86 -14.62 -12.60
CA VAL A 128 9.32 -14.44 -11.21
C VAL A 128 10.43 -15.42 -10.85
N GLU A 129 10.31 -16.69 -11.26
CA GLU A 129 11.33 -17.70 -10.96
C GLU A 129 12.67 -17.41 -11.66
N GLU A 130 12.64 -17.11 -12.95
CA GLU A 130 13.83 -16.76 -13.72
C GLU A 130 14.51 -15.50 -13.15
N CYS A 131 13.71 -14.51 -12.77
CA CYS A 131 14.19 -13.30 -12.14
C CYS A 131 14.87 -13.56 -10.79
N ALA A 132 14.28 -14.42 -9.94
CA ALA A 132 14.88 -14.82 -8.67
C ALA A 132 16.25 -15.50 -8.90
N ILE A 133 16.35 -16.39 -9.89
CA ILE A 133 17.60 -17.06 -10.27
C ILE A 133 18.63 -16.04 -10.76
N ALA A 134 18.23 -15.08 -11.59
CA ALA A 134 19.11 -14.01 -12.08
C ALA A 134 19.65 -13.14 -10.94
N ILE A 135 18.81 -12.78 -9.95
CA ILE A 135 19.23 -12.05 -8.75
C ILE A 135 20.23 -12.85 -7.93
N MET A 136 19.98 -14.15 -7.73
CA MET A 136 20.90 -15.02 -7.00
C MET A 136 22.26 -15.10 -7.67
N LYS A 137 22.29 -15.26 -9.00
CA LYS A 137 23.52 -15.25 -9.81
C LYS A 137 24.28 -13.92 -9.66
N GLU A 138 23.59 -12.80 -9.82
CA GLU A 138 24.15 -11.45 -9.68
C GLU A 138 24.72 -11.21 -8.26
N LYS A 139 24.09 -11.78 -7.24
CA LYS A 139 24.54 -11.69 -5.84
C LYS A 139 25.58 -12.74 -5.45
N LYS A 140 25.95 -13.65 -6.35
CA LYS A 140 26.85 -14.77 -6.10
C LYS A 140 26.35 -15.67 -4.97
N VAL A 141 25.05 -15.91 -4.92
CA VAL A 141 24.39 -16.81 -3.95
C VAL A 141 24.14 -18.16 -4.64
N THR A 142 24.63 -19.24 -4.07
CA THR A 142 24.44 -20.59 -4.62
C THR A 142 23.10 -21.17 -4.16
N SER A 143 22.23 -21.60 -5.08
CA SER A 143 20.89 -22.11 -4.75
C SER A 143 20.90 -23.33 -3.83
N GLN A 144 21.93 -24.19 -3.92
CA GLN A 144 22.08 -25.35 -3.04
C GLN A 144 22.41 -24.97 -1.59
N LYS A 145 22.97 -23.78 -1.36
CA LYS A 145 23.39 -23.32 -0.02
C LYS A 145 22.28 -22.58 0.74
N ASP A 146 21.24 -22.11 0.04
CA ASP A 146 20.17 -21.30 0.64
C ASP A 146 18.86 -21.40 -0.17
N PRO A 147 18.21 -22.57 -0.20
CA PRO A 147 16.95 -22.76 -0.93
C PRO A 147 15.81 -21.90 -0.37
N VAL A 148 15.82 -21.65 0.94
CA VAL A 148 14.85 -20.81 1.65
C VAL A 148 14.91 -19.37 1.14
N PHE A 149 16.10 -18.85 0.81
CA PHE A 149 16.23 -17.53 0.20
C PHE A 149 15.55 -17.45 -1.16
N LYS A 150 15.70 -18.45 -2.04
CA LYS A 150 15.03 -18.46 -3.35
C LYS A 150 13.52 -18.35 -3.18
N MET A 151 12.93 -19.22 -2.36
CA MET A 151 11.48 -19.23 -2.11
C MET A 151 11.00 -17.91 -1.52
N SER A 152 11.70 -17.39 -0.50
CA SER A 152 11.32 -16.13 0.15
C SER A 152 11.41 -14.94 -0.81
N LEU A 153 12.41 -14.93 -1.69
CA LEU A 153 12.57 -13.90 -2.72
C LEU A 153 11.48 -14.01 -3.78
N GLN A 154 11.12 -15.22 -4.23
CA GLN A 154 10.02 -15.44 -5.16
C GLN A 154 8.70 -14.89 -4.58
N VAL A 155 8.40 -15.18 -3.32
CA VAL A 155 7.21 -14.61 -2.63
C VAL A 155 7.23 -13.08 -2.67
N CYS A 156 8.35 -12.45 -2.32
CA CYS A 156 8.46 -10.98 -2.36
C CYS A 156 8.23 -10.45 -3.78
N LEU A 157 8.84 -11.08 -4.79
CA LEU A 157 8.69 -10.66 -6.19
C LEU A 157 7.26 -10.84 -6.69
N SER A 158 6.61 -11.97 -6.39
CA SER A 158 5.21 -12.24 -6.72
C SER A 158 4.27 -11.21 -6.11
N GLN A 159 4.50 -10.81 -4.86
CA GLN A 159 3.71 -9.77 -4.20
C GLN A 159 3.91 -8.39 -4.85
N ILE A 160 5.17 -8.03 -5.16
CA ILE A 160 5.50 -6.75 -5.81
C ILE A 160 4.88 -6.66 -7.21
N CYS A 161 5.08 -7.68 -8.05
CA CYS A 161 4.52 -7.68 -9.41
C CYS A 161 2.99 -7.81 -9.37
N GLY A 162 2.45 -8.63 -8.46
CA GLY A 162 1.02 -8.79 -8.29
C GLY A 162 0.32 -7.51 -7.85
N TYR A 163 0.92 -6.70 -6.96
CA TYR A 163 0.37 -5.38 -6.62
C TYR A 163 0.28 -4.46 -7.85
N LYS A 164 1.31 -4.46 -8.71
CA LYS A 164 1.31 -3.68 -9.96
C LYS A 164 0.26 -4.19 -10.94
N GLY A 165 0.15 -5.51 -11.11
CA GLY A 165 -0.87 -6.15 -11.94
C GLY A 165 -2.28 -5.84 -11.44
N LEU A 166 -2.50 -5.93 -10.14
CA LEU A 166 -3.75 -5.55 -9.49
C LEU A 166 -4.12 -4.10 -9.81
N TYR A 167 -3.20 -3.16 -9.64
CA TYR A 167 -3.45 -1.75 -9.96
C TYR A 167 -3.84 -1.56 -11.43
N ALA A 168 -3.16 -2.24 -12.36
CA ALA A 168 -3.51 -2.18 -13.78
C ALA A 168 -4.94 -2.71 -14.03
N CYS A 169 -5.28 -3.90 -13.51
CA CYS A 169 -6.63 -4.46 -13.66
C CYS A 169 -7.72 -3.57 -13.06
N VAL A 170 -7.48 -3.00 -11.88
CA VAL A 170 -8.41 -2.07 -11.23
C VAL A 170 -8.58 -0.80 -12.06
N GLU A 171 -7.49 -0.23 -12.59
CA GLU A 171 -7.53 0.97 -13.42
C GLU A 171 -8.23 0.73 -14.76
N ASP A 172 -8.02 -0.42 -15.39
CA ASP A 172 -8.69 -0.80 -16.64
C ASP A 172 -10.21 -0.93 -16.43
N MET A 173 -10.63 -1.62 -15.37
CA MET A 173 -12.05 -1.75 -15.03
C MET A 173 -12.69 -0.41 -14.62
N ARG A 174 -11.95 0.46 -13.92
CA ARG A 174 -12.41 1.80 -13.55
C ARG A 174 -12.64 2.68 -14.79
N LYS A 175 -11.78 2.55 -15.80
CA LYS A 175 -11.86 3.29 -17.07
C LYS A 175 -12.94 2.77 -18.00
N GLN A 176 -13.36 1.51 -17.85
CA GLN A 176 -14.42 0.93 -18.66
C GLN A 176 -15.77 1.59 -18.29
N PRO A 177 -16.38 2.39 -19.18
CA PRO A 177 -17.68 2.98 -18.92
C PRO A 177 -18.77 1.91 -18.91
N PHE A 178 -19.85 2.17 -18.16
CA PHE A 178 -21.05 1.37 -18.28
C PHE A 178 -21.65 1.57 -19.68
N ASP A 179 -22.07 0.46 -20.29
CA ASP A 179 -22.61 0.41 -21.65
C ASP A 179 -23.93 -0.33 -21.63
N CYS A 180 -25.01 0.35 -22.02
CA CYS A 180 -26.37 -0.19 -22.02
C CYS A 180 -26.61 -1.16 -23.18
N GLU A 181 -25.79 -1.12 -24.22
CA GLU A 181 -25.87 -2.07 -25.34
C GLU A 181 -25.08 -3.36 -25.05
N ASN A 182 -24.33 -3.39 -23.94
CA ASN A 182 -23.59 -4.56 -23.50
C ASN A 182 -24.43 -5.39 -22.51
N ASN A 183 -24.86 -6.57 -22.97
CA ASN A 183 -25.66 -7.49 -22.17
C ASN A 183 -25.00 -7.89 -20.84
N ASP A 184 -23.68 -8.02 -20.77
CA ASP A 184 -22.99 -8.38 -19.53
C ASP A 184 -23.05 -7.25 -18.49
N HIS A 185 -23.00 -6.00 -18.94
CA HIS A 185 -23.12 -4.83 -18.07
C HIS A 185 -24.54 -4.70 -17.52
N GLU A 186 -25.53 -4.81 -18.39
CA GLU A 186 -26.95 -4.79 -18.03
C GLU A 186 -27.29 -5.94 -17.08
N ASN A 187 -26.85 -7.17 -17.39
CA ASN A 187 -27.07 -8.33 -16.51
C ASN A 187 -26.48 -8.13 -15.12
N ARG A 188 -25.30 -7.51 -15.00
CA ARG A 188 -24.69 -7.20 -13.68
C ARG A 188 -25.50 -6.17 -12.90
N LEU A 189 -26.04 -5.16 -13.58
CA LEU A 189 -26.87 -4.14 -12.94
C LEU A 189 -28.21 -4.70 -12.48
N LEU A 190 -28.88 -5.52 -13.31
CA LEU A 190 -30.10 -6.23 -12.91
C LEU A 190 -29.83 -7.23 -11.79
N ARG A 191 -28.68 -7.93 -11.84
CA ARG A 191 -28.25 -8.82 -10.76
C ARG A 191 -28.08 -8.10 -9.44
N LEU A 192 -27.54 -6.87 -9.44
CA LEU A 192 -27.45 -6.05 -8.23
C LEU A 192 -28.84 -5.81 -7.61
N TRP A 193 -29.82 -5.46 -8.44
CA TRP A 193 -31.21 -5.28 -7.99
C TRP A 193 -31.76 -6.56 -7.37
N ASP A 194 -31.68 -7.69 -8.06
CA ASP A 194 -32.21 -8.97 -7.58
C ASP A 194 -31.57 -9.42 -6.26
N LEU A 195 -30.28 -9.14 -6.08
CA LEU A 195 -29.56 -9.45 -4.84
C LEU A 195 -30.06 -8.58 -3.67
N LEU A 196 -30.29 -7.29 -3.91
CA LEU A 196 -30.66 -6.34 -2.86
C LEU A 196 -32.17 -6.28 -2.56
N MET A 197 -33.01 -6.47 -3.58
CA MET A 197 -34.47 -6.32 -3.54
C MET A 197 -35.17 -7.62 -3.97
N PRO A 198 -34.93 -8.77 -3.30
CA PRO A 198 -35.40 -10.08 -3.75
C PRO A 198 -36.93 -10.22 -3.82
N SER A 199 -37.66 -9.36 -3.12
CA SER A 199 -39.13 -9.38 -3.05
C SER A 199 -39.80 -8.39 -4.01
N VAL A 200 -39.04 -7.54 -4.70
CA VAL A 200 -39.57 -6.48 -5.57
C VAL A 200 -38.95 -6.64 -6.94
N LYS A 201 -39.76 -6.93 -7.96
CA LYS A 201 -39.27 -6.95 -9.34
C LYS A 201 -39.12 -5.53 -9.86
N LEU A 202 -38.09 -5.31 -10.67
CA LEU A 202 -37.91 -4.07 -11.39
C LEU A 202 -38.92 -4.00 -12.53
N ASP A 203 -39.69 -2.91 -12.61
CA ASP A 203 -40.76 -2.73 -13.61
C ASP A 203 -40.18 -2.57 -15.02
N SER A 204 -39.07 -1.84 -15.13
CA SER A 204 -38.30 -1.69 -16.36
C SER A 204 -36.88 -1.23 -16.05
N ARG A 205 -35.98 -1.28 -17.03
CA ARG A 205 -34.59 -0.83 -16.85
C ARG A 205 -34.48 0.68 -16.52
N LEU A 206 -35.40 1.51 -17.03
CA LEU A 206 -35.45 2.95 -16.76
C LEU A 206 -36.62 3.23 -15.81
N THR A 207 -36.33 3.39 -14.52
CA THR A 207 -37.37 3.46 -13.49
C THR A 207 -36.89 4.20 -12.25
N LYS A 208 -37.82 4.83 -11.54
CA LYS A 208 -37.54 5.48 -10.24
C LYS A 208 -37.16 4.50 -9.14
N GLN A 209 -37.47 3.20 -9.32
CA GLN A 209 -37.17 2.16 -8.32
C GLN A 209 -35.67 2.08 -7.99
N TRP A 210 -34.79 2.47 -8.91
CA TRP A 210 -33.35 2.54 -8.64
C TRP A 210 -32.98 3.43 -7.43
N GLY A 211 -33.83 4.41 -7.12
CA GLY A 211 -33.71 5.23 -5.91
C GLY A 211 -33.83 4.43 -4.61
N ASP A 212 -34.53 3.29 -4.60
CA ASP A 212 -34.72 2.44 -3.42
C ASP A 212 -33.42 1.78 -2.95
N ILE A 213 -32.47 1.55 -3.87
CA ILE A 213 -31.10 1.11 -3.57
C ILE A 213 -30.08 2.25 -3.67
N GLY A 214 -30.56 3.50 -3.72
CA GLY A 214 -29.76 4.69 -3.59
C GLY A 214 -28.97 5.09 -4.83
N PHE A 215 -29.43 4.78 -6.05
CA PHE A 215 -28.96 5.45 -7.28
C PHE A 215 -29.66 6.80 -7.49
N GLN A 216 -29.10 7.65 -8.36
CA GLN A 216 -29.70 8.95 -8.69
C GLN A 216 -30.50 8.89 -10.00
N GLY A 217 -31.73 9.37 -9.94
CA GLY A 217 -32.63 9.41 -11.11
C GLY A 217 -33.09 8.03 -11.56
N ASP A 218 -33.60 7.98 -12.79
CA ASP A 218 -34.25 6.78 -13.33
C ASP A 218 -33.26 5.82 -14.04
N ASP A 219 -32.00 6.26 -14.23
CA ASP A 219 -30.95 5.49 -14.89
C ASP A 219 -29.60 5.51 -14.12
N PRO A 220 -29.23 4.39 -13.46
CA PRO A 220 -27.94 4.21 -12.79
C PRO A 220 -26.69 4.46 -13.64
N LYS A 221 -26.80 4.43 -14.97
CA LYS A 221 -25.66 4.68 -15.88
C LYS A 221 -24.91 5.97 -15.54
N THR A 222 -25.64 7.00 -15.12
CA THR A 222 -25.05 8.32 -14.84
C THR A 222 -24.19 8.36 -13.57
N ASP A 223 -24.43 7.44 -12.63
CA ASP A 223 -23.70 7.36 -11.36
C ASP A 223 -22.33 6.70 -11.50
N PHE A 224 -22.16 5.84 -12.50
CA PHE A 224 -20.90 5.12 -12.76
C PHE A 224 -19.83 5.95 -13.46
N ARG A 225 -20.06 7.25 -13.76
CA ARG A 225 -19.10 8.05 -14.57
C ARG A 225 -17.67 8.08 -14.02
N GLY A 226 -17.52 8.17 -12.68
CA GLY A 226 -16.20 8.28 -12.05
C GLY A 226 -15.46 6.93 -11.97
N MET A 227 -16.17 5.89 -11.54
CA MET A 227 -15.59 4.57 -11.23
C MET A 227 -15.90 3.49 -12.27
N GLY A 228 -16.63 3.81 -13.34
CA GLY A 228 -16.97 2.89 -14.42
C GLY A 228 -17.57 1.57 -13.91
N MET A 229 -17.19 0.49 -14.59
CA MET A 229 -17.58 -0.87 -14.23
C MET A 229 -17.01 -1.33 -12.88
N LEU A 230 -15.96 -0.68 -12.36
CA LEU A 230 -15.41 -1.03 -11.03
C LEU A 230 -16.43 -0.74 -9.92
N GLY A 231 -17.14 0.39 -10.02
CA GLY A 231 -18.16 0.77 -9.05
C GLY A 231 -19.32 -0.24 -9.01
N LEU A 232 -19.86 -0.59 -10.18
CA LEU A 232 -20.91 -1.62 -10.29
C LEU A 232 -20.41 -2.99 -9.81
N THR A 233 -19.23 -3.41 -10.24
CA THR A 233 -18.67 -4.72 -9.88
C THR A 233 -18.45 -4.84 -8.38
N ASN A 234 -17.97 -3.79 -7.71
CA ASN A 234 -17.83 -3.76 -6.26
C ASN A 234 -19.17 -3.93 -5.53
N LEU A 235 -20.21 -3.18 -5.94
CA LEU A 235 -21.55 -3.29 -5.36
C LEU A 235 -22.12 -4.71 -5.54
N VAL A 236 -21.98 -5.29 -6.74
CA VAL A 236 -22.43 -6.67 -7.02
C VAL A 236 -21.64 -7.67 -6.19
N PHE A 237 -20.32 -7.54 -6.13
CA PHE A 237 -19.46 -8.46 -5.38
C PHE A 237 -19.82 -8.46 -3.89
N PHE A 238 -20.03 -7.29 -3.28
CA PHE A 238 -20.48 -7.21 -1.89
C PHE A 238 -21.85 -7.87 -1.69
N SER A 239 -22.80 -7.58 -2.59
CA SER A 239 -24.16 -8.11 -2.53
C SER A 239 -24.22 -9.62 -2.78
N GLU A 240 -23.28 -10.19 -3.54
CA GLU A 240 -23.23 -11.62 -3.86
C GLU A 240 -22.43 -12.43 -2.84
N LYS A 241 -21.30 -11.91 -2.36
CA LYS A 241 -20.44 -12.62 -1.40
C LYS A 241 -20.92 -12.49 0.04
N TYR A 242 -21.55 -11.36 0.37
CA TYR A 242 -22.00 -11.03 1.72
C TYR A 242 -23.46 -10.55 1.70
N THR A 243 -24.34 -11.32 1.05
CA THR A 243 -25.73 -10.92 0.76
C THR A 243 -26.49 -10.41 1.96
N ASP A 244 -26.47 -11.12 3.08
CA ASP A 244 -27.21 -10.71 4.29
C ASP A 244 -26.66 -9.40 4.87
N VAL A 245 -25.33 -9.24 4.83
CA VAL A 245 -24.66 -8.01 5.29
C VAL A 245 -24.97 -6.84 4.36
N ALA A 246 -24.93 -7.04 3.04
CA ALA A 246 -25.26 -6.01 2.07
C ALA A 246 -26.71 -5.53 2.22
N ARG A 247 -27.65 -6.46 2.46
CA ARG A 247 -29.06 -6.14 2.75
C ARG A 247 -29.23 -5.45 4.09
N GLN A 248 -28.46 -5.84 5.11
CA GLN A 248 -28.45 -5.13 6.39
C GLN A 248 -27.98 -3.69 6.21
N VAL A 249 -26.86 -3.47 5.50
CA VAL A 249 -26.33 -2.14 5.19
C VAL A 249 -27.36 -1.32 4.40
N LEU A 250 -28.04 -1.92 3.42
CA LEU A 250 -29.13 -1.26 2.70
C LEU A 250 -30.30 -0.89 3.64
N SER A 251 -30.66 -1.75 4.59
CA SER A 251 -31.73 -1.45 5.56
C SER A 251 -31.38 -0.26 6.45
N HIS A 252 -30.12 -0.11 6.83
CA HIS A 252 -29.62 1.04 7.57
C HIS A 252 -29.61 2.32 6.71
N SER A 253 -29.22 2.20 5.44
CA SER A 253 -29.13 3.33 4.53
C SER A 253 -30.50 3.94 4.18
N VAL A 254 -31.60 3.20 4.34
CA VAL A 254 -32.96 3.74 4.17
C VAL A 254 -33.58 4.30 5.46
N HIS A 255 -32.82 4.34 6.57
CA HIS A 255 -33.33 4.83 7.85
C HIS A 255 -33.78 6.30 7.78
N PRO A 256 -34.96 6.69 8.32
CA PRO A 256 -35.52 8.04 8.12
C PRO A 256 -34.62 9.21 8.57
N LYS A 257 -33.78 8.98 9.59
CA LYS A 257 -32.90 10.01 10.16
C LYS A 257 -31.42 9.84 9.79
N LEU A 258 -30.99 8.60 9.60
CA LEU A 258 -29.57 8.24 9.42
C LEU A 258 -29.29 7.70 8.02
N GLY A 259 -30.30 7.74 7.14
CA GLY A 259 -30.20 7.19 5.82
C GLY A 259 -29.18 7.91 4.95
N TYR A 260 -28.65 7.18 3.99
CA TYR A 260 -27.74 7.64 2.96
C TYR A 260 -28.02 6.87 1.67
N SER A 261 -27.56 7.39 0.54
CA SER A 261 -27.75 6.73 -0.75
C SER A 261 -26.79 5.54 -0.89
N TYR A 262 -27.26 4.31 -0.65
CA TYR A 262 -26.45 3.08 -0.66
C TYR A 262 -25.51 2.98 -1.87
N ALA A 263 -26.05 3.06 -3.10
CA ALA A 263 -25.23 2.93 -4.30
C ALA A 263 -24.25 4.09 -4.48
N ILE A 264 -24.67 5.35 -4.29
CA ILE A 264 -23.76 6.51 -4.39
C ILE A 264 -22.63 6.44 -3.38
N VAL A 265 -22.94 6.12 -2.12
CA VAL A 265 -21.94 5.95 -1.07
C VAL A 265 -21.00 4.79 -1.41
N GLY A 266 -21.55 3.65 -1.86
CA GLY A 266 -20.75 2.50 -2.27
C GLY A 266 -19.81 2.80 -3.45
N ILE A 267 -20.25 3.60 -4.43
CA ILE A 267 -19.38 4.06 -5.54
C ILE A 267 -18.31 5.03 -5.01
N ASN A 268 -18.63 5.90 -4.06
CA ASN A 268 -17.65 6.79 -3.44
C ASN A 268 -16.59 6.03 -2.63
N LEU A 269 -16.98 4.97 -1.92
CA LEU A 269 -16.05 4.08 -1.21
C LEU A 269 -15.16 3.30 -2.18
N THR A 270 -15.66 2.97 -3.38
CA THR A 270 -14.82 2.42 -4.46
C THR A 270 -13.73 3.40 -4.87
N GLU A 271 -14.04 4.69 -5.01
CA GLU A 271 -13.04 5.73 -5.29
C GLU A 271 -12.00 5.83 -4.19
N MET A 272 -12.42 5.79 -2.93
CA MET A 272 -11.51 5.82 -1.79
C MET A 272 -10.54 4.62 -1.80
N ALA A 273 -11.05 3.40 -1.99
CA ALA A 273 -10.23 2.19 -2.12
C ALA A 273 -9.24 2.29 -3.28
N TYR A 274 -9.70 2.78 -4.43
CA TYR A 274 -8.86 3.03 -5.59
C TYR A 274 -7.74 4.05 -5.30
N SER A 275 -8.05 5.15 -4.62
CA SER A 275 -7.08 6.19 -4.26
C SER A 275 -5.98 5.65 -3.34
N LEU A 276 -6.35 4.82 -2.36
CA LEU A 276 -5.40 4.13 -1.46
C LEU A 276 -4.56 3.09 -2.21
N LEU A 277 -5.12 2.39 -3.21
CA LEU A 277 -4.36 1.50 -4.10
C LEU A 277 -3.34 2.27 -4.93
N ARG A 278 -3.79 3.35 -5.58
CA ARG A 278 -2.96 4.19 -6.48
C ARG A 278 -1.79 4.83 -5.76
N SER A 279 -1.99 5.29 -4.52
CA SER A 279 -0.94 5.91 -3.71
C SER A 279 0.07 4.91 -3.13
N GLY A 280 -0.21 3.60 -3.20
CA GLY A 280 0.62 2.57 -2.58
C GLY A 280 0.30 2.31 -1.11
N ALA A 281 -0.67 3.02 -0.52
CA ALA A 281 -1.03 2.88 0.89
C ALA A 281 -1.56 1.48 1.25
N LEU A 282 -2.11 0.75 0.27
CA LEU A 282 -2.59 -0.62 0.47
C LEU A 282 -1.52 -1.71 0.38
N LYS A 283 -0.25 -1.36 0.07
CA LYS A 283 0.83 -2.35 -0.02
C LYS A 283 0.96 -3.21 1.24
N PRO A 284 0.98 -2.63 2.47
CA PRO A 284 1.10 -3.44 3.68
C PRO A 284 -0.05 -4.45 3.81
N HIS A 285 -1.29 -4.01 3.60
CA HIS A 285 -2.46 -4.89 3.61
C HIS A 285 -2.29 -6.08 2.65
N PHE A 286 -2.05 -5.83 1.36
CA PHE A 286 -1.96 -6.91 0.38
C PHE A 286 -0.74 -7.82 0.59
N TYR A 287 0.38 -7.27 1.06
CA TYR A 287 1.56 -8.08 1.38
C TYR A 287 1.35 -8.97 2.63
N ASN A 288 0.44 -8.60 3.52
CA ASN A 288 0.07 -9.40 4.70
C ASN A 288 -1.02 -10.42 4.40
N THR A 289 -2.01 -10.07 3.57
CA THR A 289 -3.19 -10.92 3.32
C THR A 289 -3.02 -11.88 2.15
N VAL A 290 -2.19 -11.54 1.16
CA VAL A 290 -1.98 -12.36 -0.03
C VAL A 290 -0.53 -12.84 -0.08
N SER A 291 -0.33 -14.13 0.21
CA SER A 291 1.02 -14.74 0.20
C SER A 291 1.66 -14.81 -1.19
N GLN A 292 0.87 -14.71 -2.26
CA GLN A 292 1.32 -14.75 -3.64
C GLN A 292 1.01 -13.42 -4.35
N SER A 293 0.52 -13.46 -5.58
CA SER A 293 0.19 -12.29 -6.39
C SER A 293 -1.23 -11.79 -6.07
N PRO A 294 -1.41 -10.56 -5.52
CA PRO A 294 -2.73 -9.95 -5.38
C PRO A 294 -3.47 -9.88 -6.73
N LYS A 295 -4.77 -10.16 -6.69
CA LYS A 295 -5.69 -10.21 -7.85
C LYS A 295 -6.92 -9.37 -7.58
N LEU A 296 -7.67 -9.05 -8.65
CA LEU A 296 -8.82 -8.15 -8.60
C LEU A 296 -9.86 -8.53 -7.52
N GLU A 297 -10.10 -9.84 -7.29
CA GLU A 297 -10.97 -10.32 -6.22
C GLU A 297 -10.57 -9.80 -4.83
N HIS A 298 -9.28 -9.70 -4.52
CA HIS A 298 -8.80 -9.20 -3.23
C HIS A 298 -9.10 -7.71 -3.06
N PHE A 299 -9.14 -6.93 -4.14
CA PHE A 299 -9.58 -5.54 -4.08
C PHE A 299 -11.09 -5.45 -3.79
N HIS A 300 -11.90 -6.32 -4.40
CA HIS A 300 -13.33 -6.38 -4.10
C HIS A 300 -13.59 -6.82 -2.65
N GLN A 301 -12.80 -7.74 -2.09
CA GLN A 301 -12.86 -8.12 -0.67
C GLN A 301 -12.52 -6.95 0.26
N LEU A 302 -11.48 -6.18 -0.05
CA LEU A 302 -11.16 -4.95 0.69
C LEU A 302 -12.30 -3.92 0.60
N TYR A 303 -12.91 -3.78 -0.58
CA TYR A 303 -14.08 -2.92 -0.75
C TYR A 303 -15.23 -3.34 0.18
N CYS A 304 -15.51 -4.64 0.30
CA CYS A 304 -16.55 -5.15 1.20
C CYS A 304 -16.25 -4.77 2.67
N TYR A 305 -14.99 -4.86 3.09
CA TYR A 305 -14.56 -4.40 4.41
C TYR A 305 -14.84 -2.89 4.58
N PHE A 306 -14.49 -2.05 3.59
CA PHE A 306 -14.79 -0.62 3.66
C PHE A 306 -16.28 -0.31 3.70
N ALA A 307 -17.10 -0.98 2.88
CA ALA A 307 -18.54 -0.78 2.87
C ALA A 307 -19.16 -1.11 4.23
N TYR A 308 -18.78 -2.24 4.82
CA TYR A 308 -19.27 -2.67 6.12
C TYR A 308 -18.79 -1.76 7.27
N GLU A 309 -17.51 -1.43 7.32
CA GLU A 309 -16.96 -0.58 8.38
C GLU A 309 -17.40 0.88 8.25
N PHE A 310 -17.69 1.36 7.03
CA PHE A 310 -18.28 2.67 6.84
C PHE A 310 -19.70 2.74 7.38
N ASP A 311 -20.54 1.74 7.10
CA ASP A 311 -21.91 1.68 7.64
C ASP A 311 -21.89 1.74 9.18
N LYS A 312 -21.08 0.90 9.82
CA LYS A 312 -20.91 0.91 11.28
C LYS A 312 -20.45 2.28 11.79
N PHE A 313 -19.41 2.83 11.17
CA PHE A 313 -18.90 4.15 11.53
C PHE A 313 -19.96 5.25 11.39
N TRP A 314 -20.74 5.25 10.32
CA TRP A 314 -21.78 6.22 10.05
C TRP A 314 -22.91 6.15 11.08
N ILE A 315 -23.39 4.95 11.39
CA ILE A 315 -24.45 4.72 12.37
C ILE A 315 -24.00 5.09 13.79
N GLU A 316 -22.77 4.74 14.17
CA GLU A 316 -22.18 5.10 15.46
C GLU A 316 -22.01 6.62 15.61
N ALA A 317 -21.59 7.30 14.54
CA ALA A 317 -21.38 8.74 14.53
C ALA A 317 -22.67 9.56 14.65
N LYS A 318 -23.82 9.02 14.24
CA LYS A 318 -25.14 9.68 14.26
C LYS A 318 -25.11 11.09 13.66
N PRO A 319 -24.71 11.25 12.38
CA PRO A 319 -24.67 12.54 11.70
C PRO A 319 -26.01 13.26 11.79
N GLU A 320 -25.98 14.59 11.79
CA GLU A 320 -27.22 15.39 11.89
C GLU A 320 -28.06 15.25 10.62
N SER A 321 -27.40 15.15 9.47
CA SER A 321 -28.04 14.91 8.18
C SER A 321 -27.05 14.36 7.14
N ILE A 322 -27.60 13.87 6.03
CA ILE A 322 -26.81 13.42 4.87
C ILE A 322 -25.91 14.51 4.27
N MET A 323 -26.18 15.80 4.53
CA MET A 323 -25.33 16.90 4.04
C MET A 323 -23.92 16.86 4.65
N GLU A 324 -23.73 16.17 5.76
CA GLU A 324 -22.42 15.97 6.39
C GLU A 324 -21.62 14.82 5.76
N PHE A 325 -22.15 14.13 4.75
CA PHE A 325 -21.54 12.95 4.15
C PHE A 325 -20.06 13.13 3.84
N ASN A 326 -19.68 14.20 3.14
CA ASN A 326 -18.30 14.45 2.76
C ASN A 326 -17.36 14.59 3.98
N ARG A 327 -17.84 15.17 5.08
CA ARG A 327 -17.08 15.33 6.33
C ARG A 327 -16.79 13.96 6.95
N TYR A 328 -17.82 13.14 7.12
CA TYR A 328 -17.68 11.80 7.71
C TYR A 328 -16.92 10.85 6.80
N ARG A 329 -17.11 10.95 5.49
CA ARG A 329 -16.32 10.22 4.51
C ARG A 329 -14.84 10.51 4.65
N GLU A 330 -14.46 11.79 4.79
CA GLU A 330 -13.03 12.12 4.96
C GLU A 330 -12.50 11.69 6.33
N MET A 331 -13.30 11.78 7.40
CA MET A 331 -12.93 11.22 8.70
C MET A 331 -12.71 9.69 8.62
N PHE A 332 -13.56 8.98 7.89
CA PHE A 332 -13.40 7.54 7.66
C PHE A 332 -12.15 7.25 6.82
N HIS A 333 -11.89 8.05 5.78
CA HIS A 333 -10.69 7.93 4.96
C HIS A 333 -9.42 8.10 5.79
N GLU A 334 -9.36 9.11 6.66
CA GLU A 334 -8.23 9.31 7.58
C GLU A 334 -8.11 8.18 8.61
N LYS A 335 -9.24 7.65 9.12
CA LYS A 335 -9.25 6.45 9.97
C LYS A 335 -8.61 5.27 9.23
N MET A 336 -8.99 5.01 7.98
CA MET A 336 -8.43 3.91 7.18
C MET A 336 -6.95 4.11 6.88
N LYS A 337 -6.51 5.34 6.56
CA LYS A 337 -5.09 5.65 6.39
C LYS A 337 -4.29 5.38 7.66
N GLY A 338 -4.79 5.82 8.82
CA GLY A 338 -4.14 5.57 10.11
C GLY A 338 -3.97 4.09 10.40
N LEU A 339 -4.95 3.24 10.07
CA LEU A 339 -4.81 1.78 10.18
C LEU A 339 -3.72 1.23 9.24
N LEU A 340 -3.60 1.79 8.02
CA LEU A 340 -2.63 1.35 7.02
C LEU A 340 -1.19 1.76 7.33
N GLU A 341 -0.96 2.63 8.33
CA GLU A 341 0.39 2.94 8.83
C GLU A 341 0.99 1.78 9.65
N ASP A 342 0.14 0.88 10.17
CA ASP A 342 0.59 -0.33 10.86
C ASP A 342 1.19 -1.33 9.84
N PRO A 343 2.48 -1.71 9.98
CA PRO A 343 3.10 -2.69 9.09
C PRO A 343 2.43 -4.08 9.13
N ASP A 344 1.73 -4.43 10.21
CA ASP A 344 1.07 -5.72 10.39
C ASP A 344 -0.44 -5.67 10.03
N VAL A 345 -0.91 -4.57 9.43
CA VAL A 345 -2.32 -4.35 9.08
C VAL A 345 -2.89 -5.46 8.18
N SER A 346 -4.12 -5.86 8.49
CA SER A 346 -4.92 -6.80 7.69
C SER A 346 -6.40 -6.40 7.76
N LEU A 347 -6.85 -5.60 6.79
CA LEU A 347 -8.23 -5.13 6.66
C LEU A 347 -9.11 -6.20 5.99
N CYS A 348 -9.56 -7.17 6.77
CA CYS A 348 -10.43 -8.25 6.29
C CYS A 348 -11.81 -8.15 6.94
N LEU A 349 -12.86 -8.36 6.14
CA LEU A 349 -14.22 -8.45 6.67
C LEU A 349 -14.38 -9.76 7.45
N THR A 350 -14.31 -9.68 8.77
CA THR A 350 -14.65 -10.77 9.68
C THR A 350 -16.07 -10.57 10.18
N LEU A 351 -16.98 -11.43 9.75
CA LEU A 351 -18.31 -11.46 10.32
C LEU A 351 -18.23 -12.25 11.62
N ASP A 352 -18.56 -11.61 12.74
CA ASP A 352 -18.79 -12.34 13.97
C ASP A 352 -19.92 -13.34 13.68
N SER A 353 -19.62 -14.63 13.76
CA SER A 353 -20.63 -15.68 13.78
C SER A 353 -21.41 -15.55 15.09
N LYS A 354 -22.31 -14.56 15.16
CA LYS A 354 -23.28 -14.48 16.23
C LYS A 354 -24.32 -15.57 16.01
N GLN A 355 -24.24 -16.53 16.92
CA GLN A 355 -25.17 -17.60 17.27
C GLN A 355 -26.62 -17.13 17.37
#